data_AF-A0A0C1K570-F1
#
_entry.id   AF-A0A0C1K570-F1
#
_cell.length_a   1.000
_cell.length_b   1.000
_cell.length_c   1.000
_cell.angle_alpha   90.00
_cell.angle_beta   90.00
_cell.angle_gamma   90.00
#
_symmetry.space_group_name_H-M   'P 1'
#
loop_
_entity.id
_entity.type
_entity.pdbx_description
1 polymer ?
#
loop_
_entity_poly.entity_id
_entity_poly.type
_entity_poly.pdbx_seq_one_letter_code
_entity_poly.pdbx_strand_id
1 'polypeptide(L)' 'MDIATFYIYIAMYVYGFSLMLWAIFFDKRPTKRTRNGAIVGIFALICTLFYFFYVLATIGITFS' A
#
# COMPACT_ATOMS: atom_id res chain seq x y z
N MET A 1 -9.69 16.90 9.99
CA MET A 1 -8.48 17.03 9.14
C MET A 1 -8.87 17.83 7.91
N ASP A 2 -8.02 18.75 7.44
CA ASP A 2 -8.31 19.50 6.23
C ASP A 2 -8.33 18.58 4.98
N ILE A 3 -9.21 18.88 4.03
CA ILE A 3 -9.41 18.08 2.81
C ILE A 3 -8.11 17.98 2.00
N ALA A 4 -7.31 19.05 1.94
CA ALA A 4 -6.02 19.02 1.25
C ALA A 4 -5.05 18.03 1.91
N THR A 5 -5.03 17.99 3.25
CA THR A 5 -4.20 17.05 4.00
C THR A 5 -4.64 15.60 3.75
N PHE A 6 -5.93 15.36 3.53
CA PHE A 6 -6.47 14.03 3.21
C PHE A 6 -6.02 13.52 1.85
N TYR A 7 -6.06 14.38 0.84
CA TYR A 7 -5.54 14.03 -0.49
C TYR A 7 -4.03 13.75 -0.48
N ILE A 8 -3.25 14.47 0.33
CA ILE A 8 -1.81 14.21 0.47
C ILE A 8 -1.57 12.82 1.08
N TYR A 9 -2.31 12.43 2.12
CA TYR A 9 -2.18 11.10 2.71
C TYR A 9 -2.55 9.98 1.72
N ILE A 10 -3.60 10.17 0.93
CA ILE A 10 -3.96 9.22 -0.15
C ILE A 10 -2.82 9.12 -1.17
N ALA A 11 -2.26 10.25 -1.61
CA ALA A 11 -1.18 10.27 -2.58
C ALA A 11 0.08 9.56 -2.06
N MET A 12 0.46 9.77 -0.80
CA MET A 12 1.57 9.06 -0.15
C MET A 12 1.32 7.54 -0.10
N TYR A 13 0.09 7.13 0.19
CA TYR A 13 -0.30 5.71 0.19
C TYR A 13 -0.17 5.06 -1.20
N VAL A 14 -0.70 5.72 -2.23
CA VAL A 14 -0.63 5.24 -3.62
C VAL A 14 0.83 5.17 -4.10
N TYR A 15 1.65 6.14 -3.72
CA TYR A 15 3.07 6.15 -4.05
C TYR A 15 3.83 4.98 -3.40
N GLY A 16 3.66 4.77 -2.10
CA GLY A 16 4.27 3.65 -1.38
C GLY A 16 3.83 2.29 -1.93
N PHE A 17 2.54 2.15 -2.25
CA PHE A 17 1.99 0.94 -2.87
C PHE A 17 2.63 0.65 -4.25
N SER A 18 2.82 1.70 -5.05
CA SER A 18 3.42 1.59 -6.39
C SER A 18 4.91 1.19 -6.33
N LEU A 19 5.67 1.74 -5.39
CA LEU A 19 7.06 1.35 -5.15
C LEU A 19 7.18 -0.13 -4.72
N MET A 20 6.23 -0.60 -3.92
CA MET A 20 6.21 -1.97 -3.42
C MET A 20 5.87 -2.97 -4.52
N LEU A 21 4.92 -2.65 -5.40
CA LEU A 21 4.67 -3.41 -6.63
C LEU A 21 5.90 -3.45 -7.53
N TRP A 22 6.57 -2.30 -7.72
CA TRP A 22 7.80 -2.25 -8.51
C TRP A 22 8.89 -3.15 -7.91
N ALA A 23 9.11 -3.10 -6.60
CA ALA A 23 10.10 -3.94 -5.93
C ALA A 23 9.80 -5.45 -6.05
N ILE A 24 8.53 -5.85 -6.10
CA ILE A 24 8.11 -7.26 -6.18
C ILE A 24 8.19 -7.78 -7.63
N PHE A 25 7.73 -7.00 -8.60
CA PHE A 25 7.52 -7.47 -9.98
C PHE A 25 8.62 -7.07 -10.96
N PHE A 26 9.38 -6.00 -10.71
CA PHE A 26 10.42 -5.51 -11.64
C PHE A 26 11.83 -5.96 -11.29
N ASP A 27 12.01 -6.84 -10.29
CA ASP A 27 13.31 -7.43 -10.00
C ASP A 27 13.72 -8.43 -11.10
N LYS A 28 14.63 -7.99 -11.99
CA LYS A 28 15.01 -8.70 -13.22
C LYS A 28 15.84 -9.97 -12.98
N ARG A 29 16.24 -10.29 -11.74
CA ARG A 29 17.02 -11.50 -11.39
C ARG A 29 16.44 -12.22 -10.17
N PRO A 30 15.38 -13.03 -10.34
CA PRO A 30 14.77 -13.74 -9.22
C PRO A 30 15.73 -14.81 -8.68
N THR A 31 16.26 -14.58 -7.48
CA THR A 31 16.94 -15.58 -6.65
C THR A 31 15.90 -16.25 -5.73
N LYS A 32 16.21 -17.43 -5.17
CA LYS A 32 15.32 -18.09 -4.17
C LYS A 32 14.96 -17.16 -3.00
N ARG A 33 15.87 -16.25 -2.62
CA ARG A 33 15.66 -15.25 -1.56
C ARG A 33 14.69 -14.15 -2.00
N THR A 34 14.80 -13.63 -3.22
CA THR A 34 13.86 -12.62 -3.74
C THR A 34 12.48 -13.20 -4.03
N ARG A 35 12.35 -14.50 -4.36
CA ARG A 35 11.04 -15.18 -4.45
C ARG A 35 10.30 -15.24 -3.11
N ASN A 36 11.00 -15.57 -2.03
CA ASN A 36 10.39 -15.53 -0.69
C ASN A 36 10.07 -14.10 -0.25
N GLY A 37 10.95 -13.13 -0.57
CA GLY A 37 10.70 -11.71 -0.35
C GLY A 37 9.48 -11.18 -1.10
N ALA A 38 9.25 -11.63 -2.34
CA ALA A 38 8.07 -11.29 -3.12
C ALA A 38 6.77 -11.79 -2.46
N ILE A 39 6.75 -13.02 -1.93
CA ILE A 39 5.57 -13.56 -1.22
C ILE A 39 5.27 -12.75 0.04
N VAL A 40 6.29 -12.42 0.84
CA VAL A 40 6.13 -11.55 2.03
C VAL A 40 5.65 -10.15 1.61
N GLY A 41 6.19 -9.62 0.51
CA GLY A 41 5.77 -8.35 -0.07
C GLY A 41 4.32 -8.35 -0.53
N ILE A 42 3.84 -9.43 -1.15
CA ILE A 42 2.42 -9.60 -1.54
C ILE A 42 1.52 -9.63 -0.29
N PHE A 43 1.93 -10.35 0.76
CA PHE A 43 1.17 -10.39 2.01
C PHE A 43 1.07 -9.00 2.66
N ALA A 44 2.18 -8.27 2.71
CA ALA A 44 2.22 -6.92 3.23
C ALA A 44 1.42 -5.93 2.34
N LEU A 45 1.40 -6.10 1.02
CA LEU A 45 0.52 -5.34 0.10
C LEU A 45 -0.96 -5.51 0.45
N ILE A 46 -1.39 -6.75 0.68
CA ILE A 46 -2.78 -7.05 1.05
C ILE A 46 -3.14 -6.38 2.38
N CYS A 47 -2.28 -6.49 3.41
CA CYS A 47 -2.51 -5.82 4.69
C CYS A 47 -2.59 -4.29 4.54
N THR A 48 -1.75 -3.72 3.68
CA THR A 48 -1.72 -2.27 3.42
C THR A 48 -3.01 -1.79 2.75
N LEU A 49 -3.56 -2.57 1.80
CA LEU A 49 -4.87 -2.34 1.20
C LEU A 49 -6.01 -2.42 2.21
N PHE A 50 -6.03 -3.45 3.06
CA PHE A 50 -7.05 -3.58 4.10
C PHE A 50 -7.04 -2.40 5.08
N TYR A 51 -5.85 -1.98 5.51
CA TYR A 51 -5.72 -0.82 6.39
C TYR A 51 -6.15 0.47 5.70
N PHE A 52 -5.84 0.65 4.42
CA PHE A 52 -6.30 1.81 3.65
C PHE A 52 -7.83 1.90 3.58
N PHE A 53 -8.52 0.80 3.26
CA PHE A 53 -9.98 0.77 3.26
C PHE A 53 -10.57 0.94 4.65
N TYR A 54 -9.94 0.39 5.69
CA TYR A 54 -10.34 0.60 7.07
C TYR A 54 -10.26 2.08 7.46
N VAL A 55 -9.17 2.77 7.12
CA VAL A 55 -8.99 4.20 7.38
C VAL A 55 -10.02 5.02 6.59
N LEU A 56 -10.24 4.72 5.31
CA LEU A 56 -11.28 5.37 4.50
C LEU A 56 -12.68 5.18 5.07
N ALA A 57 -13.02 3.96 5.49
CA ALA A 57 -14.32 3.66 6.09
C ALA A 57 -14.47 4.38 7.43
N THR A 58 -13.46 4.36 8.29
CA THR A 58 -13.49 5.03 9.60
C THR A 58 -13.66 6.53 9.43
N ILE A 59 -12.91 7.14 8.50
CA ILE A 59 -13.03 8.57 8.18
C ILE A 59 -14.41 8.87 7.57
N GLY A 60 -14.88 8.07 6.60
CA GLY A 60 -16.20 8.24 5.97
C GLY A 60 -17.38 8.04 6.92
N ILE A 61 -17.26 7.16 7.91
CA ILE A 61 -18.25 6.98 8.99
C ILE A 61 -18.23 8.16 9.97
N THR A 62 -17.07 8.81 10.17
CA THR A 62 -16.95 9.96 11.09
C THR A 62 -17.47 11.27 10.47
N PHE A 63 -17.62 11.34 9.15
CA PHE A 63 -18.14 12.51 8.41
C PHE A 63 -19.61 12.38 7.97
N SER A 64 -20.30 11.28 8.32
CA SER A 64 -21.74 11.09 8.07
C SER A 64 -22.55 11.28 9.35
#